data_AF-A0A1Z4JGI6-F1
#
_entry.id   AF-A0A1Z4JGI6-F1
#
_cell.length_a   1.000
_cell.length_b   1.000
_cell.length_c   1.000
_cell.angle_alpha   90.00
_cell.angle_beta   90.00
_cell.angle_gamma   90.00
#
_symmetry.space_group_name_H-M   'P 1'
#
loop_
_entity.id
_entity.type
_entity.pdbx_description
1 polymer ?
#
loop_
_entity_poly.entity_id
_entity_poly.type
_entity_poly.pdbx_seq_one_letter_code
_entity_poly.pdbx_strand_id
1 'polypeptide(L)' 'MSQKAKVADGLPPDPDNPGWVKGWGVVRNNPWHLYAVCMTEGEAHQALREAGSEYEVTYGSHELGYDSFMSESFSVEP' A
#
# COMPACT_ATOMS: atom_id res chain seq x y z
N MET A 1 -2.36 18.80 7.93
CA MET A 1 -2.73 18.34 6.58
C MET A 1 -2.43 16.86 6.56
N SER A 2 -3.43 15.99 6.67
CA SER A 2 -3.20 14.55 6.55
C SER A 2 -2.81 14.28 5.10
N GLN A 3 -1.56 13.90 4.87
CA GLN A 3 -1.09 13.56 3.54
C GLN A 3 -1.70 12.20 3.21
N LYS A 4 -2.84 12.22 2.51
CA LYS A 4 -3.52 11.02 2.04
C LYS A 4 -2.59 10.28 1.08
N ALA A 5 -2.46 8.98 1.25
CA ALA A 5 -1.68 8.16 0.33
C ALA A 5 -2.24 8.23 -1.09
N LYS A 6 -1.36 8.13 -2.10
CA LYS A 6 -1.78 8.06 -3.51
C LYS A 6 -2.34 6.67 -3.80
N VAL A 7 -3.65 6.52 -3.72
CA VAL A 7 -4.35 5.27 -4.04
C VAL A 7 -4.65 5.22 -5.53
N ALA A 8 -4.24 4.15 -6.21
CA ALA A 8 -4.55 3.92 -7.61
C ALA A 8 -6.06 3.71 -7.80
N ASP A 9 -6.59 4.24 -8.90
CA ASP A 9 -7.98 4.01 -9.28
C ASP A 9 -8.15 2.58 -9.82
N GLY A 10 -9.32 1.98 -9.60
CA GLY A 10 -9.62 0.64 -10.10
C GLY A 10 -8.94 -0.52 -9.36
N LEU A 11 -8.47 -0.32 -8.13
CA LEU A 11 -7.98 -1.43 -7.30
C LEU A 11 -9.06 -2.50 -7.12
N PRO A 12 -8.69 -3.79 -7.18
CA PRO A 12 -9.65 -4.87 -6.98
C PRO A 12 -10.21 -4.79 -5.55
N PRO A 13 -11.55 -4.84 -5.40
CA PRO A 13 -12.15 -4.90 -4.07
C PRO A 13 -11.73 -6.18 -3.36
N ASP A 14 -11.48 -6.06 -2.06
CA ASP A 14 -11.19 -7.18 -1.18
C ASP A 14 -12.50 -7.97 -0.94
N PRO A 15 -12.59 -9.25 -1.38
CA PRO A 15 -13.79 -10.06 -1.15
C PRO A 15 -13.97 -10.45 0.32
N ASP A 16 -12.89 -10.48 1.10
CA ASP A 16 -12.92 -10.82 2.53
C ASP A 16 -13.31 -9.60 3.39
N ASN A 17 -12.98 -8.38 2.92
CA ASN A 17 -13.24 -7.13 3.61
C ASN A 17 -14.10 -6.18 2.77
N PRO A 18 -15.44 -6.17 2.95
CA PRO A 18 -16.32 -5.30 2.17
C PRO A 18 -15.98 -3.82 2.40
N GLY A 19 -15.67 -3.10 1.32
CA GLY A 19 -15.24 -1.70 1.35
C GLY A 19 -13.72 -1.51 1.38
N TRP A 20 -12.95 -2.59 1.36
CA TRP A 20 -11.50 -2.55 1.23
C TRP A 20 -11.10 -2.91 -0.20
N VAL A 21 -9.88 -2.54 -0.58
CA VAL A 21 -9.28 -2.86 -1.87
C VAL A 21 -7.92 -3.48 -1.65
N LYS A 22 -7.57 -4.48 -2.47
CA LYS A 22 -6.25 -5.12 -2.42
C LYS A 22 -5.30 -4.45 -3.40
N GLY A 23 -4.07 -4.23 -2.97
CA GLY A 23 -3.04 -3.60 -3.78
C GLY A 23 -1.66 -3.61 -3.14
N TRP A 24 -0.71 -3.10 -3.90
CA TRP A 24 0.67 -2.92 -3.49
C TRP A 24 0.85 -1.56 -2.82
N GLY A 25 0.93 -1.56 -1.49
CA GLY A 25 1.24 -0.39 -0.68
C GLY A 25 2.74 -0.10 -0.61
N VAL A 26 3.09 1.17 -0.67
CA VAL A 26 4.44 1.68 -0.38
C VAL A 26 4.39 2.30 1.01
N VAL A 27 4.85 1.56 2.02
CA VAL A 27 4.78 1.95 3.43
C VAL A 27 6.17 2.16 4.00
N ARG A 28 6.28 3.08 4.96
CA ARG A 28 7.46 3.27 5.79
C ARG A 28 7.08 2.90 7.22
N ASN A 29 7.96 2.19 7.93
CA ASN A 29 7.71 1.76 9.30
C ASN A 29 7.96 2.85 10.36
N ASN A 30 8.94 3.75 10.16
CA ASN A 30 9.30 4.73 11.20
C ASN A 30 9.72 6.11 10.66
N PRO A 31 8.93 7.18 10.86
CA PRO A 31 7.53 7.15 11.32
C PRO A 31 6.62 6.42 10.32
N TRP A 32 5.53 5.85 10.80
CA TRP A 32 4.57 5.16 9.94
C TRP A 32 4.01 6.12 8.89
N HIS A 33 4.19 5.80 7.62
CA HIS A 33 3.72 6.63 6.51
C HIS A 33 3.40 5.77 5.29
N LEU A 34 2.16 5.85 4.82
CA LEU A 34 1.72 5.23 3.58
C LEU A 34 1.88 6.25 2.44
N TYR A 35 2.78 5.98 1.51
CA TYR A 35 3.07 6.88 0.40
C TYR A 35 2.08 6.70 -0.75
N ALA A 36 1.88 5.45 -1.19
CA ALA A 36 1.01 5.11 -2.31
C ALA A 36 0.46 3.68 -2.17
N VAL A 37 -0.67 3.41 -2.81
CA VAL A 37 -1.22 2.06 -3.01
C VAL A 37 -1.45 1.89 -4.50
N CYS A 38 -0.78 0.94 -5.12
CA CYS A 38 -0.84 0.68 -6.56
C CYS A 38 -1.50 -0.66 -6.86
N MET A 39 -2.06 -0.81 -8.06
CA MET A 39 -2.66 -2.08 -8.47
C MET A 39 -1.60 -3.16 -8.73
N THR A 40 -0.43 -2.74 -9.21
CA THR A 40 0.65 -3.63 -9.62
C THR A 40 1.94 -3.36 -8.85
N GLU A 41 2.74 -4.41 -8.67
CA GLU A 41 4.05 -4.31 -8.04
C GLU A 41 4.97 -3.32 -8.77
N GLY A 42 4.90 -3.29 -10.11
CA GLY A 42 5.73 -2.40 -10.94
C GLY A 42 5.44 -0.91 -10.71
N GLU A 43 4.18 -0.54 -10.48
CA GLU A 43 3.82 0.83 -10.09
C GLU A 43 4.27 1.15 -8.67
N ALA A 44 4.08 0.21 -7.73
CA ALA A 44 4.56 0.39 -6.36
C ALA A 44 6.09 0.52 -6.29
N HIS A 45 6.83 -0.24 -7.11
CA HIS A 45 8.28 -0.13 -7.21
C HIS A 45 8.73 1.20 -7.81
N GLN A 46 7.96 1.78 -8.74
CA GLN A 46 8.23 3.12 -9.25
C GLN A 46 7.99 4.16 -8.14
N ALA A 47 6.85 4.09 -7.46
CA ALA A 47 6.54 4.95 -6.32
C ALA A 47 7.55 4.80 -5.18
N LEU A 48 8.07 3.60 -4.94
CA LEU A 48 9.15 3.34 -3.98
C LEU A 48 10.43 4.08 -4.37
N ARG A 49 10.82 4.04 -5.65
CA ARG A 49 12.00 4.76 -6.14
C ARG A 49 11.83 6.28 -6.01
N GLU A 50 10.60 6.79 -6.16
CA GLU A 50 10.28 8.20 -5.94
C GLU A 50 10.25 8.57 -4.45
N ALA A 51 9.78 7.67 -3.59
CA ALA A 51 9.63 7.90 -2.15
C ALA A 51 10.95 7.76 -1.38
N GLY A 52 11.80 6.82 -1.79
CA GLY A 52 13.12 6.56 -1.20
C GLY A 52 13.24 5.17 -0.56
N SER A 53 14.48 4.77 -0.26
CA SER A 53 14.82 3.45 0.29
C SER A 53 14.34 3.20 1.73
N GLU A 54 13.76 4.21 2.38
CA GLU A 54 13.12 4.08 3.70
C GLU A 54 11.72 3.49 3.63
N TYR A 55 11.15 3.44 2.42
CA TYR A 55 9.87 2.80 2.16
C TYR A 55 10.08 1.36 1.72
N GLU A 56 9.03 0.57 1.84
CA GLU A 56 8.99 -0.82 1.43
C GLU A 56 7.71 -1.06 0.64
N VAL A 57 7.83 -1.86 -0.41
CA VAL A 57 6.69 -2.31 -1.21
C VAL A 57 6.12 -3.54 -0.53
N THR A 58 4.85 -3.49 -0.17
CA THR A 58 4.16 -4.59 0.49
C THR A 58 2.79 -4.77 -0.15
N TYR A 59 2.35 -6.00 -0.31
CA TYR A 59 1.01 -6.29 -0.78
C TYR A 59 0.06 -6.32 0.41
N GLY A 60 -1.17 -5.83 0.24
CA GLY A 60 -2.12 -5.79 1.35
C GLY A 60 -3.47 -5.19 1.00
N SER A 61 -4.27 -4.98 2.03
CA SER A 61 -5.62 -4.42 1.92
C SER A 61 -5.65 -3.00 2.45
N HIS A 62 -6.20 -2.09 1.67
CA HIS A 62 -6.42 -0.69 2.00
C HIS A 62 -7.91 -0.40 2.18
N GLU A 63 -8.26 0.33 3.23
CA GLU A 63 -9.65 0.72 3.49
C GLU A 63 -10.06 1.92 2.64
N LEU A 64 -11.11 1.78 1.83
CA LEU A 64 -11.61 2.90 1.04
C LEU A 64 -12.24 3.95 1.96
N GLY A 65 -11.58 5.11 2.06
CA GLY A 65 -12.07 6.25 2.82
C GLY A 65 -11.26 6.57 4.08
N TYR A 66 -10.39 5.66 4.50
CA TYR A 66 -9.49 5.84 5.64
C TYR A 66 -8.03 5.72 5.21
N ASP A 67 -7.11 6.16 6.06
CA ASP A 67 -5.66 5.97 5.86
C ASP A 67 -5.19 4.60 6.38
N SER A 68 -6.11 3.66 6.66
CA SER A 68 -5.80 2.32 7.16
C SER A 68 -5.22 1.46 6.03
N PHE A 69 -4.06 0.86 6.26
CA PHE A 69 -3.46 -0.11 5.36
C PHE A 69 -2.94 -1.31 6.15
N MET A 70 -3.38 -2.50 5.76
CA MET A 70 -2.91 -3.77 6.33
C MET A 70 -2.03 -4.47 5.31
N SER A 71 -0.71 -4.47 5.57
CA SER A 71 0.25 -5.28 4.81
C SER A 71 0.02 -6.76 5.08
N GLU A 72 -0.24 -7.55 4.04
CA GLU A 72 -0.04 -9.00 4.07
C GLU A 72 1.48 -9.23 4.06
N SER A 73 2.06 -9.38 5.25
CA SER A 73 3.46 -9.76 5.37
C SER A 73 3.59 -11.23 4.97
N PHE A 74 3.84 -11.49 3.68
CA PHE A 74 4.32 -12.79 3.24
C PHE A 74 5.74 -12.93 3.80
N SER A 75 5.85 -13.47 5.01
CA SER A 75 7.14 -13.82 5.61
C SER A 75 7.78 -14.88 4.70
N VAL A 76 8.63 -14.42 3.78
CA VAL A 76 9.49 -15.28 2.98
C VAL A 76 10.56 -15.81 3.92
N GLU A 77 10.29 -16.95 4.54
CA GLU A 77 11.30 -17.69 5.27
C GLU A 77 12.35 -18.21 4.27
N PRO A 78 13.65 -18.04 4.55
CA PRO A 78 14.75 -18.37 3.62
C PRO A 78 14.96 -19.88 3.41
#